data_AF-A0A942U845-F1
#
_entry.id   AF-A0A942U845-F1
#
_cell.length_a   1.000
_cell.length_b   1.000
_cell.length_c   1.000
_cell.angle_alpha   90.00
_cell.angle_beta   90.00
_cell.angle_gamma   90.00
#
_symmetry.space_group_name_H-M   'P 1'
#
loop_
_entity.id
_entity.type
_entity.pdbx_description
1 polymer ?
#
loop_
_entity_poly.entity_id
_entity_poly.type
_entity_poly.pdbx_seq_one_letter_code
_entity_poly.pdbx_strand_id
1 'polypeptide(L)'
;MNVRCEIWLKQYLDSHEDRDSAVFVTEQDPHQVSIAQMRYIIKRISHRAGINKDIHPHQLRHSYATHLSNNGAYLDVIQSLLGHK
;
A
#
# COMPACT_ATOMS: atom_id res chain seq x y z
N MET A 1 -0.31 8.01 -13.07
CA MET A 1 -0.31 6.69 -12.39
C MET A 1 1.11 6.39 -11.93
N ASN A 2 1.33 5.83 -10.73
CA ASN A 2 2.68 5.59 -10.21
C ASN A 2 3.31 4.37 -10.89
N VAL A 3 4.04 4.59 -11.99
CA VAL A 3 4.66 3.55 -12.84
C VAL A 3 5.51 2.56 -12.02
N ARG A 4 6.16 3.03 -10.96
CA ARG A 4 6.97 2.17 -10.09
C ARG A 4 6.11 1.16 -9.32
N CYS A 5 4.95 1.59 -8.80
CA CYS A 5 4.04 0.68 -8.09
C CYS A 5 3.54 -0.44 -9.01
N GLU A 6 3.25 -0.13 -10.27
CA GLU A 6 2.83 -1.13 -11.25
C GLU A 6 3.92 -2.18 -11.50
N ILE A 7 5.17 -1.74 -11.67
CA ILE A 7 6.32 -2.64 -11.87
C ILE A 7 6.50 -3.57 -10.67
N TRP A 8 6.50 -3.02 -9.45
CA TRP A 8 6.67 -3.83 -8.24
C TRP A 8 5.51 -4.80 -8.01
N LEU A 9 4.27 -4.38 -8.31
CA LEU A 9 3.12 -5.26 -8.18
C LEU A 9 3.15 -6.40 -9.19
N LYS A 10 3.53 -6.11 -10.44
CA LYS A 10 3.72 -7.16 -11.46
C LYS A 10 4.78 -8.17 -11.03
N GLN A 11 5.96 -7.70 -10.63
CA GLN A 11 7.04 -8.57 -10.15
C GLN A 11 6.60 -9.43 -8.95
N TYR A 12 5.81 -8.86 -8.04
CA TYR A 12 5.25 -9.61 -6.92
C TYR A 12 4.25 -10.68 -7.39
N LEU A 13 3.31 -10.34 -8.28
CA LEU A 13 2.32 -11.31 -8.77
C LEU A 13 3.00 -12.43 -9.57
N ASP A 14 3.98 -12.10 -10.41
CA ASP A 14 4.73 -13.07 -11.21
C ASP A 14 5.56 -14.04 -10.36
N SER A 15 5.88 -13.68 -9.11
CA SER A 15 6.65 -14.53 -8.20
C SER A 15 5.79 -15.52 -7.40
N HIS A 16 4.47 -15.47 -7.52
CA HIS A 16 3.56 -16.37 -6.80
C HIS A 16 3.00 -17.44 -7.73
N GLU A 17 3.08 -18.70 -7.31
CA GLU A 17 2.31 -19.77 -7.95
C GLU A 17 0.88 -19.74 -7.37
N ASP A 18 -0.09 -19.43 -8.23
CA ASP A 18 -1.51 -19.19 -7.95
C ASP A 18 -2.19 -20.27 -7.09
N ARG A 19 -2.06 -20.21 -5.76
CA ARG A 19 -2.77 -21.11 -4.83
C ARG A 19 -3.85 -20.42 -3.99
N ASP A 20 -3.87 -19.09 -3.90
CA ASP A 20 -4.82 -18.33 -3.07
C ASP A 20 -5.43 -17.15 -3.87
N SER A 21 -6.69 -16.81 -3.59
CA SER A 21 -7.39 -15.66 -4.19
C SER A 21 -6.90 -14.31 -3.65
N ALA A 22 -6.15 -14.30 -2.54
CA ALA A 22 -5.65 -13.07 -1.94
C ALA A 22 -4.47 -12.48 -2.73
N VAL A 23 -4.52 -11.17 -3.00
CA VAL A 23 -3.44 -10.43 -3.69
C VAL A 23 -2.15 -10.37 -2.87
N PHE A 24 -2.23 -10.38 -1.53
CA PHE A 24 -1.04 -10.36 -0.68
C PHE A 24 -1.08 -11.57 0.25
N VAL A 25 -0.04 -12.40 0.15
CA VAL A 25 0.14 -13.61 0.95
C VAL A 25 1.45 -13.62 1.73
N THR A 26 1.52 -14.45 2.76
CA THR A 26 2.72 -14.72 3.55
C THR A 26 3.73 -15.58 2.79
N GLU A 27 5.03 -15.32 2.97
CA GLU A 27 6.11 -15.98 2.19
C GLU A 27 6.33 -17.47 2.53
N GLN A 28 6.17 -17.86 3.80
CA GLN A 28 6.55 -19.22 4.26
C GLN A 28 5.42 -20.25 4.11
N ASP A 29 4.18 -19.81 4.23
CA ASP A 29 2.98 -20.63 4.15
C ASP A 29 1.86 -19.76 3.55
N PRO A 30 1.59 -19.83 2.24
CA PRO A 30 0.78 -18.85 1.52
C PRO A 30 -0.65 -18.77 2.07
N HIS A 31 -0.92 -17.71 2.82
CA HIS A 31 -2.24 -17.35 3.32
C HIS A 31 -2.40 -15.84 3.25
N GLN A 32 -3.65 -15.37 3.17
CA GLN A 32 -3.97 -13.95 3.21
C GLN A 32 -3.27 -13.22 4.37
N VAL A 33 -2.54 -12.16 4.04
CA VAL A 33 -1.90 -11.29 5.04
C VAL A 33 -2.97 -10.61 5.88
N SER A 34 -2.91 -10.81 7.20
CA SER A 34 -3.80 -10.13 8.14
C SER A 34 -3.50 -8.64 8.24
N ILE A 35 -4.51 -7.85 8.67
CA ILE A 35 -4.34 -6.41 8.91
C ILE A 35 -3.22 -6.14 9.92
N ALA A 36 -3.08 -6.98 10.95
CA ALA A 36 -2.04 -6.85 11.96
C ALA A 36 -0.63 -7.05 11.37
N GLN A 37 -0.46 -8.09 10.53
CA GLN A 37 0.80 -8.34 9.81
C GLN A 37 1.12 -7.19 8.84
N MET A 38 0.13 -6.67 8.11
CA MET A 38 0.35 -5.53 7.22
C MET A 38 0.79 -4.27 7.97
N ARG A 39 0.17 -3.97 9.12
CA ARG A 39 0.60 -2.87 10.01
C ARG A 39 2.04 -3.08 10.50
N TYR A 40 2.38 -4.31 10.89
CA TYR A 40 3.73 -4.66 11.32
C TYR A 40 4.76 -4.46 10.19
N ILE A 41 4.46 -4.90 8.96
CA ILE A 41 5.31 -4.69 7.78
C ILE A 41 5.55 -3.20 7.53
N ILE A 42 4.48 -2.39 7.54
CA ILE A 42 4.59 -0.93 7.35
C ILE A 42 5.49 -0.31 8.42
N LYS A 43 5.32 -0.69 9.70
CA LYS A 43 6.15 -0.20 10.80
C LYS A 43 7.63 -0.55 10.61
N ARG A 44 7.92 -1.78 10.18
CA ARG A 44 9.30 -2.21 9.87
C ARG A 44 9.91 -1.41 8.72
N ILE A 45 9.14 -1.16 7.66
CA ILE A 45 9.59 -0.35 6.52
C ILE A 45 9.88 1.08 6.97
N SER A 46 8.99 1.68 7.77
CA SER A 46 9.17 3.02 8.33
C SER A 46 10.46 3.13 9.15
N HIS A 47 10.71 2.16 10.03
CA HIS A 47 11.94 2.10 10.83
C HIS A 47 13.19 1.97 9.95
N ARG A 48 13.17 1.09 8.94
CA ARG A 48 14.28 0.92 7.99
C ARG A 48 14.55 2.19 7.16
N ALA A 49 13.53 2.99 6.90
CA ALA A 49 13.63 4.25 6.20
C ALA A 49 14.09 5.42 7.10
N GLY A 50 14.33 5.19 8.39
CA GLY A 50 14.73 6.24 9.34
C GLY A 50 13.61 7.22 9.70
N ILE A 51 12.34 6.87 9.46
CA ILE A 51 11.20 7.73 9.74
C ILE A 51 10.86 7.62 11.23
N ASN A 52 11.19 8.67 11.99
CA ASN A 52 10.92 8.77 13.44
C ASN A 52 9.49 9.22 13.76
N LYS A 53 8.51 8.68 13.01
CA LYS A 53 7.08 8.87 13.24
C LYS A 53 6.44 7.49 13.19
N ASP A 54 5.40 7.28 13.99
CA ASP A 54 4.61 6.05 13.84
C ASP A 54 3.83 6.15 12.53
N ILE A 55 3.96 5.12 11.67
CA ILE A 55 3.36 5.08 10.34
C ILE A 55 2.35 3.93 10.29
N HIS A 56 1.13 4.27 9.89
CA HIS A 56 0.00 3.36 9.76
C HIS A 56 -0.73 3.56 8.42
N PRO A 57 -1.57 2.60 7.98
CA PRO A 57 -2.27 2.69 6.69
C PRO A 57 -3.03 4.01 6.46
N HIS A 58 -3.68 4.56 7.49
CA HIS A 58 -4.43 5.81 7.37
C HIS A 58 -3.53 7.03 7.11
N GLN A 59 -2.32 7.06 7.68
CA GLN A 59 -1.36 8.15 7.43
C GLN A 59 -0.78 8.08 6.02
N LEU A 60 -0.52 6.87 5.51
CA LEU A 60 -0.11 6.69 4.11
C LEU A 60 -1.20 7.19 3.15
N ARG A 61 -2.47 6.84 3.43
CA ARG A 61 -3.63 7.32 2.67
C ARG A 61 -3.72 8.85 2.70
N HIS A 62 -3.61 9.45 3.88
CA HIS A 62 -3.65 10.90 4.01
C HIS A 62 -2.49 11.59 3.28
N SER A 63 -1.27 11.05 3.39
CA SER A 63 -0.11 11.57 2.67
C SER A 63 -0.28 11.49 1.15
N TYR A 64 -0.88 10.42 0.63
CA TYR A 64 -1.20 10.30 -0.79
C TYR A 64 -2.28 11.31 -1.23
N ALA A 65 -3.34 11.49 -0.44
CA ALA A 65 -4.38 12.49 -0.70
C ALA A 65 -3.80 13.91 -0.73
N THR A 66 -2.96 14.26 0.25
CA THR A 66 -2.26 15.54 0.30
C THR A 66 -1.31 15.71 -0.89
N HIS A 67 -0.59 14.65 -1.29
CA HIS A 67 0.28 14.70 -2.47
C HIS A 67 -0.52 14.99 -3.75
N LEU A 68 -1.68 14.36 -3.93
CA LEU A 68 -2.56 14.63 -5.07
C LEU A 68 -3.10 16.07 -5.03
N SER A 69 -3.56 16.52 -3.86
CA SER A 69 -4.06 17.89 -3.67
C SER A 69 -2.99 18.95 -3.99
N ASN A 70 -1.78 18.77 -3.48
CA ASN A 70 -0.65 19.68 -3.73
C ASN A 70 -0.24 19.72 -5.21
N ASN A 71 -0.50 18.65 -5.96
CA ASN A 71 -0.24 18.58 -7.41
C ASN A 71 -1.44 19.09 -8.24
N GLY A 72 -2.43 19.73 -7.61
CA GLY A 72 -3.59 20.33 -8.29
C GLY A 72 -4.68 19.34 -8.68
N ALA A 73 -4.72 18.15 -8.08
CA ALA A 73 -5.82 17.21 -8.33
C ALA A 73 -7.14 17.77 -7.75
N TYR A 74 -8.22 17.68 -8.54
CA TYR A 74 -9.56 18.04 -8.10
C TYR A 74 -10.01 17.20 -6.91
N LEU A 75 -10.75 17.81 -5.98
CA LEU A 75 -11.25 17.14 -4.77
C LEU A 75 -12.07 15.89 -5.10
N ASP A 76 -12.91 15.95 -6.14
CA ASP A 76 -13.77 14.84 -6.57
C ASP A 76 -12.95 13.63 -7.06
N VAL A 77 -11.78 13.89 -7.67
CA VAL A 77 -10.83 12.87 -8.12
C VAL A 77 -10.17 12.21 -6.91
N ILE A 78 -9.75 13.01 -5.91
CA ILE A 78 -9.18 12.51 -4.66
C ILE A 78 -10.21 11.64 -3.92
N GLN A 79 -11.46 12.11 -3.78
CA GLN A 79 -12.52 11.36 -3.09
C GLN A 79 -12.85 10.03 -3.79
N SER A 80 -12.96 10.05 -5.13
CA SER A 80 -13.19 8.85 -5.94
C SER A 80 -12.05 7.83 -5.77
N LEU A 81 -10.79 8.28 -5.77
CA LEU A 81 -9.61 7.42 -5.58
C LEU A 81 -9.52 6.83 -4.16
N LEU A 82 -10.07 7.53 -3.16
CA LEU A 82 -10.09 7.07 -1.77
C LEU A 82 -11.29 6.18 -1.45
N GLY A 83 -12.21 5.99 -2.40
CA GLY A 83 -13.38 5.12 -2.27
C GLY A 83 -14.55 5.76 -1.53
N HIS A 84 -14.63 7.09 -1.52
CA HIS A 84 -15.78 7.82 -0.97
C HIS A 84 -16.78 8.10 -2.10
N LYS A 85 -17.80 7.27 -2.22
CA LYS A 85 -19.05 7.57 -2.93
C LYS A 85 -20.22 7.25 -2.01
#